data_AF-A0A5A5RKS9-F1
#
_entry.id   AF-A0A5A5RKS9-F1
#
_cell.length_a   1.000
_cell.length_b   1.000
_cell.length_c   1.000
_cell.angle_alpha   90.00
_cell.angle_beta   90.00
_cell.angle_gamma   90.00
#
_symmetry.space_group_name_H-M   'P 1'
#
loop_
_entity.id
_entity.type
_entity.pdbx_description
1 polymer ?
#
loop_
_entity_poly.entity_id
_entity_poly.type
_entity_poly.pdbx_seq_one_letter_code
_entity_poly.pdbx_strand_id
1 'polypeptide(L)'
;MLHLLYILAFTVIAFLTINNLIRSLITVSMDSQKRPAKSGNSYNPYGYPMTSHPELLDEAGQLINEPLLVIRSVTVEDARQQLDAIYNSSPSATKEQDEEI
;
A
#
# COMPACT_ATOMS: atom_id res chain seq x y z
N MET A 1 47.34 -7.90 30.10
CA MET A 1 47.72 -7.42 28.76
C MET A 1 46.71 -7.72 27.63
N LEU A 2 45.69 -8.58 27.81
CA LEU A 2 44.63 -8.82 26.79
C LEU A 2 43.55 -7.72 26.71
N HIS A 3 43.54 -6.78 27.67
CA HIS A 3 42.53 -5.73 27.77
C HIS A 3 42.51 -4.81 26.54
N LEU A 4 43.68 -4.54 25.94
CA LEU A 4 43.77 -3.71 24.72
C LEU A 4 43.04 -4.36 23.54
N LEU A 5 43.16 -5.69 23.38
CA LEU A 5 42.43 -6.43 22.35
C LEU A 5 40.91 -6.42 22.59
N TYR A 6 40.47 -6.50 23.85
CA TYR A 6 39.04 -6.41 24.17
C TYR A 6 38.46 -5.04 23.85
N ILE A 7 39.18 -3.97 24.18
CA ILE A 7 38.75 -2.60 23.84
C ILE A 7 38.69 -2.46 22.31
N LEU A 8 39.68 -2.96 21.58
CA LEU A 8 39.71 -2.90 20.12
C LEU A 8 38.57 -3.70 19.47
N ALA A 9 38.30 -4.93 19.93
CA ALA A 9 37.19 -5.72 19.41
C ALA A 9 35.84 -5.07 19.72
N PHE A 10 35.68 -4.54 20.93
CA PHE A 10 34.47 -3.85 21.35
C PHE A 10 34.21 -2.59 20.52
N THR A 11 35.22 -1.77 20.23
CA THR A 11 35.06 -0.55 19.42
C THR A 11 34.64 -0.89 17.99
N VAL A 12 35.21 -1.93 17.39
CA VAL A 12 34.81 -2.40 16.04
C VAL A 12 33.35 -2.84 16.02
N ILE A 13 32.94 -3.68 16.97
CA ILE A 13 31.54 -4.16 17.05
C ILE A 13 30.59 -2.99 17.33
N ALA A 14 30.92 -2.10 18.25
CA ALA A 14 30.10 -0.94 18.58
C ALA A 14 29.91 -0.03 17.35
N PHE A 15 30.98 0.22 16.59
CA PHE A 15 30.90 1.04 15.38
C PHE A 15 30.03 0.39 14.30
N LEU A 16 30.15 -0.91 14.08
CA LEU A 16 29.29 -1.63 13.13
C LEU A 16 27.80 -1.54 13.53
N THR A 17 27.50 -1.76 14.81
CA THR A 17 26.13 -1.70 15.33
C THR A 17 25.53 -0.31 15.22
N ILE A 18 26.28 0.74 15.58
CA ILE A 18 25.81 2.13 15.48
C ILE A 18 25.52 2.50 14.02
N ASN A 19 26.39 2.13 13.08
CA ASN A 19 26.16 2.39 11.66
C ASN A 19 24.93 1.64 11.12
N ASN A 20 24.73 0.39 11.55
CA ASN A 20 23.55 -0.38 11.17
C ASN A 20 22.26 0.25 11.73
N LEU A 21 22.29 0.68 12.99
CA LEU A 21 21.19 1.36 13.65
C LEU A 21 20.84 2.68 12.95
N ILE A 22 21.83 3.51 12.61
CA ILE A 22 21.61 4.78 11.90
C ILE A 22 20.97 4.52 10.53
N ARG A 23 21.43 3.52 9.77
CA ARG A 23 20.82 3.15 8.48
C ARG A 23 19.36 2.72 8.66
N SER A 24 19.09 1.84 9.62
CA SER A 24 17.74 1.37 9.93
C SER A 24 16.83 2.53 10.34
N LEU A 25 17.32 3.43 11.19
CA LEU A 25 16.58 4.60 11.65
C LEU A 25 16.29 5.59 10.53
N ILE A 26 17.24 5.82 9.61
CA ILE A 26 17.04 6.69 8.43
C ILE A 26 15.99 6.09 7.50
N THR A 27 16.03 4.78 7.23
CA THR A 27 15.00 4.12 6.40
C THR A 27 13.62 4.25 7.04
N VAL A 28 13.51 3.95 8.34
CA VAL A 28 12.23 4.04 9.07
C VAL A 28 11.75 5.49 9.22
N SER A 29 12.64 6.46 9.41
CA SER A 29 12.26 7.88 9.48
C SER A 29 11.82 8.42 8.12
N MET A 30 12.45 7.97 7.03
CA MET A 30 12.02 8.27 5.67
C MET A 30 10.65 7.65 5.36
N ASP A 31 10.38 6.41 5.78
CA ASP A 31 9.08 5.76 5.58
C ASP A 31 7.98 6.38 6.47
N SER A 32 8.31 6.88 7.66
CA SER A 32 7.33 7.56 8.53
C SER A 32 7.05 9.01 8.13
N GLN A 33 8.00 9.72 7.49
CA GLN A 33 7.75 11.04 6.90
C GLN A 33 7.11 10.97 5.52
N LYS A 34 7.27 9.86 4.80
CA LYS A 34 6.49 9.60 3.59
C LYS A 34 5.08 9.16 4.01
N ARG A 35 4.19 10.14 4.20
CA ARG A 35 2.82 9.98 3.66
C ARG A 35 2.95 9.34 2.27
N PRO A 36 2.08 8.42 1.83
CA PRO A 36 2.21 7.76 0.53
C PRO A 36 2.10 8.80 -0.60
N ALA A 37 3.19 9.51 -0.86
CA ALA A 37 3.33 10.51 -1.87
C ALA A 37 3.85 9.77 -3.09
N LYS A 38 2.90 9.36 -3.94
CA LYS A 38 3.00 9.50 -5.39
C LYS A 38 4.41 9.26 -5.92
N SER A 39 4.98 8.06 -5.70
CA SER A 39 6.14 7.60 -6.47
C SER A 39 5.64 7.19 -7.85
N GLY A 40 5.31 8.18 -8.68
CA GLY A 40 4.97 8.05 -10.09
C GLY A 40 6.19 7.69 -10.93
N ASN A 41 6.88 6.61 -10.57
CA ASN A 41 7.84 5.97 -11.44
C ASN A 41 7.66 4.46 -11.35
N SER A 42 6.45 4.01 -11.70
CA SER A 42 6.27 2.65 -12.18
C SER A 42 6.89 2.59 -13.58
N TYR A 43 8.21 2.56 -13.63
CA TYR A 43 8.93 2.15 -14.82
C TYR A 43 8.60 0.68 -15.01
N ASN A 44 7.55 0.41 -15.78
CA ASN A 44 7.17 -0.94 -16.18
C ASN A 44 8.08 -1.31 -17.37
N PRO A 45 9.07 -2.23 -17.20
CA PRO A 45 9.97 -2.62 -18.29
C PRO A 45 9.24 -3.40 -19.40
N TYR A 46 7.99 -3.76 -19.15
CA TYR A 46 7.15 -4.57 -20.03
C TYR A 46 5.95 -3.69 -20.41
N GLY A 47 5.98 -3.11 -21.61
CA GLY A 47 5.05 -2.08 -22.11
C GLY A 47 3.60 -2.53 -22.30
N TYR A 48 2.97 -3.07 -21.26
CA TYR A 48 1.52 -3.22 -21.20
C TYR A 48 0.91 -1.90 -20.71
N PRO A 49 -0.04 -1.30 -21.46
CA PRO A 49 -0.78 -0.17 -20.95
C PRO A 49 -1.56 -0.66 -19.73
N MET A 50 -1.19 -0.18 -18.55
CA MET A 50 -2.02 -0.29 -17.36
C MET A 50 -3.34 0.39 -17.72
N THR A 51 -4.40 -0.38 -17.94
CA THR A 51 -5.76 0.15 -18.09
C THR A 51 -6.10 0.83 -16.77
N SER A 52 -5.86 2.13 -16.68
CA SER A 52 -6.14 2.92 -15.49
C SER A 52 -7.66 2.93 -15.29
N HIS A 53 -8.12 2.24 -14.25
CA HIS A 53 -9.52 2.32 -13.85
C HIS A 53 -9.87 3.79 -13.56
N PRO A 54 -11.06 4.28 -13.98
CA PRO A 54 -11.41 5.69 -13.84
C PRO A 54 -11.43 6.17 -12.38
N GLU A 55 -11.56 5.26 -11.42
CA GLU A 55 -11.49 5.53 -9.97
C GLU A 55 -10.08 5.90 -9.47
N LEU A 56 -9.05 5.63 -10.28
CA LEU A 56 -7.65 5.96 -10.00
C LEU A 56 -7.25 7.31 -10.58
N LEU A 57 -8.21 8.19 -10.89
CA LEU A 57 -7.95 9.56 -11.34
C LEU A 57 -8.42 10.55 -10.27
N ASP A 58 -7.58 11.54 -9.96
CA ASP A 58 -8.00 12.68 -9.14
C ASP A 58 -8.87 13.67 -9.93
N GLU A 59 -9.40 14.70 -9.26
CA GLU A 59 -10.25 15.73 -9.89
C GLU A 59 -9.55 16.50 -11.04
N ALA A 60 -8.22 16.48 -11.06
CA ALA A 60 -7.40 17.07 -12.12
C ALA A 60 -7.01 16.06 -13.21
N GLY A 61 -7.52 14.82 -13.14
CA GLY A 61 -7.25 13.74 -14.09
C GLY A 61 -5.87 13.09 -13.94
N GLN A 62 -5.18 13.29 -12.82
CA GLN A 62 -3.90 12.64 -12.55
C GLN A 62 -4.10 11.27 -11.92
N LEU A 63 -3.27 10.30 -12.30
CA LEU A 63 -3.34 8.96 -11.73
C LEU A 63 -2.94 8.97 -10.24
N ILE A 64 -3.77 8.34 -9.42
CA ILE A 64 -3.55 8.04 -8.00
C ILE A 64 -3.42 6.52 -7.81
N ASN A 65 -2.59 6.10 -6.85
CA ASN A 65 -2.27 4.68 -6.64
C ASN A 65 -3.34 3.96 -5.78
N GLU A 66 -4.30 4.69 -5.24
CA GLU A 66 -5.40 4.18 -4.44
C GLU A 66 -6.69 4.91 -4.85
N PRO A 67 -7.85 4.22 -4.88
CA PRO A 67 -9.12 4.86 -5.18
C PRO A 67 -9.51 5.85 -4.07
N LEU A 68 -10.18 6.94 -4.43
CA LEU A 68 -10.64 7.95 -3.47
C LEU A 68 -11.67 7.33 -2.50
N LEU A 69 -11.26 7.06 -1.25
CA LEU A 69 -12.13 6.53 -0.21
C LEU A 69 -13.10 7.62 0.29
N VAL A 70 -14.37 7.57 -0.14
CA VAL A 70 -15.44 8.43 0.38
C VAL A 70 -16.19 7.70 1.49
N ILE A 71 -15.91 8.04 2.75
CA ILE A 71 -16.66 7.49 3.90
C ILE A 71 -18.02 8.18 3.98
N ARG A 72 -19.11 7.41 3.86
CA ARG A 72 -20.48 7.89 4.08
C ARG A 72 -21.00 7.37 5.43
N SER A 73 -21.65 8.22 6.22
CA SER A 73 -22.38 7.79 7.41
C SER A 73 -23.70 7.12 6.99
N VAL A 74 -23.69 5.80 6.85
CA VAL A 74 -24.88 5.00 6.51
C VAL A 74 -25.29 4.14 7.70
N THR A 75 -26.58 3.81 7.80
CA THR A 75 -27.05 2.84 8.79
C THR A 75 -26.66 1.42 8.36
N VAL A 76 -26.67 0.48 9.30
CA VAL A 76 -26.30 -0.93 9.01
C VAL A 76 -27.26 -1.54 7.97
N GLU A 77 -28.55 -1.20 8.03
CA GLU A 77 -29.54 -1.74 7.09
C GLU A 77 -29.35 -1.18 5.68
N ASP A 78 -29.07 0.12 5.55
CA ASP A 78 -28.79 0.75 4.26
C ASP A 78 -27.52 0.16 3.61
N ALA A 79 -26.49 -0.12 4.41
CA ALA A 79 -25.27 -0.75 3.95
C ALA A 79 -25.53 -2.18 3.44
N ARG A 80 -26.39 -2.94 4.15
CA ARG A 80 -26.79 -4.29 3.75
C ARG A 80 -27.54 -4.26 2.41
N GLN A 81 -28.50 -3.35 2.27
CA GLN A 81 -29.26 -3.20 1.04
C GLN A 81 -28.39 -2.76 -0.16
N GLN A 82 -27.42 -1.87 0.06
CA GLN A 82 -26.49 -1.45 -0.98
C GLN A 82 -25.56 -2.59 -1.42
N LEU A 83 -25.10 -3.43 -0.48
CA LEU A 83 -24.29 -4.60 -0.78
C LEU A 83 -25.09 -5.62 -1.61
N ASP A 84 -26.32 -5.92 -1.20
CA ASP A 84 -27.23 -6.81 -1.94
C ASP A 84 -27.48 -6.28 -3.37
N ALA A 85 -27.67 -4.96 -3.52
CA ALA A 85 -27.85 -4.34 -4.83
C ALA A 85 -26.61 -4.50 -5.73
N ILE A 86 -25.41 -4.29 -5.19
CA ILE A 86 -24.14 -4.48 -5.92
C ILE A 86 -23.99 -5.94 -6.36
N TYR A 87 -24.25 -6.88 -5.46
CA TYR A 87 -24.17 -8.32 -5.75
C TYR A 87 -25.09 -8.72 -6.90
N ASN A 88 -26.38 -8.34 -6.84
CA ASN A 88 -27.36 -8.67 -7.89
C ASN A 88 -27.09 -7.95 -9.23
N SER A 89 -26.49 -6.76 -9.20
CA SER A 89 -26.11 -6.02 -10.41
C SER A 89 -24.81 -6.51 -11.05
N SER A 90 -24.08 -7.41 -10.39
CA SER A 90 -22.82 -7.93 -10.89
C SER A 90 -23.05 -8.79 -12.14
N PRO A 91 -22.26 -8.60 -13.21
CA PRO A 91 -22.36 -9.41 -14.44
C PRO A 91 -22.24 -10.92 -14.21
N SER A 92 -21.71 -11.34 -13.06
CA SER A 92 -21.52 -12.74 -12.71
C SER A 92 -22.70 -13.36 -11.96
N ALA A 93 -23.62 -12.56 -11.42
CA ALA A 93 -24.74 -13.04 -10.61
C ALA A 93 -25.85 -13.70 -11.43
N THR A 94 -25.91 -13.45 -12.75
CA THR A 94 -26.93 -14.02 -13.64
C THR A 94 -26.82 -15.55 -13.78
N LYS A 95 -25.66 -16.16 -13.49
CA LYS A 95 -25.48 -17.61 -13.70
C LYS A 95 -26.12 -18.51 -12.64
N GLU A 96 -26.36 -18.02 -11.43
CA GLU A 96 -26.86 -18.87 -10.34
C GLU A 96 -28.40 -18.97 -10.32
N GLN A 97 -29.13 -18.07 -11.00
CA GLN A 97 -30.60 -18.12 -11.06
C GLN A 97 -31.17 -19.02 -12.17
N ASP A 98 -30.38 -19.37 -13.18
CA ASP A 98 -30.86 -20.16 -14.32
C ASP A 98 -30.67 -21.69 -14.15
N GLU A 99 -30.03 -22.16 -13.07
CA GLU A 99 -29.79 -23.60 -12.83
C GLU A 99 -30.90 -24.30 -11.99
N GLU A 100 -31.99 -23.62 -11.64
CA GLU A 100 -33.12 -24.17 -10.87
C GLU A 100 -34.43 -24.38 -11.68
N ILE A 101 -34.38 -24.51 -13.01
CA ILE A 101 -35.56 -24.82 -13.85
C ILE A 101 -35.46 -26.18 -14.52
#